data_AF-A0A920BIF3-F1
#
_entry.id   AF-A0A920BIF3-F1
#
_cell.length_a   1.000
_cell.length_b   1.000
_cell.length_c   1.000
_cell.angle_alpha   90.00
_cell.angle_beta   90.00
_cell.angle_gamma   90.00
#
_symmetry.space_group_name_H-M   'P 1'
#
loop_
_entity.id
_entity.type
_entity.pdbx_description
1 polymer ?
#
loop_
_entity_poly.entity_id
_entity_poly.type
_entity_poly.pdbx_seq_one_letter_code
_entity_poly.pdbx_strand_id
1 'polypeptide(L)'
;MIAEPILKEINSRMGFLLDVGLEYLSLHRAASTLSGGEAQRIRLASQIGSGLVGVLYVLDEPSIGLHQRDNKRLIETLERLRDIGNSVLVVEHDEETICVADHIVDIGPGAGEHGE
;
A
#
# COMPACT_ATOMS: atom_id res chain seq x y z
N MET A 1 -6.02 11.25 -31.27
CA MET A 1 -6.62 9.97 -31.75
C MET A 1 -7.54 9.41 -30.67
N ILE A 2 -8.60 8.68 -30.99
CA ILE A 2 -9.58 8.17 -29.99
C ILE A 2 -8.95 7.22 -28.95
N ALA A 3 -7.85 6.54 -29.29
CA ALA A 3 -7.18 5.58 -28.40
C ALA A 3 -6.29 6.23 -27.31
N GLU A 4 -5.96 7.51 -27.44
CA GLU A 4 -4.98 8.18 -26.58
C GLU A 4 -5.41 8.28 -25.10
N PRO A 5 -6.68 8.62 -24.77
CA PRO A 5 -7.14 8.61 -23.38
C PRO A 5 -7.14 7.21 -22.75
N ILE A 6 -7.46 6.18 -23.54
CA ILE A 6 -7.52 4.78 -23.07
C ILE A 6 -6.11 4.29 -22.72
N LEU A 7 -5.13 4.54 -23.59
CA LEU A 7 -3.74 4.17 -23.33
C LEU A 7 -3.18 4.89 -22.11
N LYS A 8 -3.55 6.16 -21.90
CA LYS A 8 -3.17 6.91 -20.71
C LYS A 8 -3.70 6.25 -19.43
N GLU A 9 -4.97 5.87 -19.42
CA GLU A 9 -5.60 5.21 -18.27
C GLU A 9 -4.99 3.83 -17.97
N ILE A 10 -4.77 3.01 -19.00
CA ILE A 10 -4.14 1.69 -18.85
C ILE A 10 -2.72 1.85 -18.27
N ASN A 11 -1.92 2.75 -18.82
CA ASN A 11 -0.56 2.99 -18.35
C ASN A 11 -0.55 3.51 -16.91
N SER A 12 -1.52 4.35 -16.52
CA SER A 12 -1.65 4.81 -15.14
C SER A 12 -1.94 3.66 -14.18
N ARG A 13 -2.89 2.78 -14.52
CA ARG A 13 -3.24 1.61 -13.69
C ARG A 13 -2.10 0.61 -13.58
N MET A 14 -1.39 0.38 -14.69
CA MET A 14 -0.17 -0.43 -14.68
C MET A 14 0.89 0.20 -13.78
N GLY A 15 1.08 1.52 -13.85
CA GLY A 15 1.99 2.25 -12.97
C GLY A 15 1.71 2.00 -11.50
N PHE A 16 0.45 2.10 -11.06
CA PHE A 16 0.10 1.85 -9.65
C PHE A 16 0.44 0.43 -9.19
N LEU A 17 0.33 -0.58 -10.06
CA LEU A 17 0.75 -1.96 -9.73
C LEU A 17 2.27 -2.09 -9.60
N LEU A 18 3.03 -1.33 -10.39
CA LEU A 18 4.50 -1.29 -10.30
C LEU A 18 4.96 -0.55 -9.03
N ASP A 19 4.29 0.54 -8.68
CA ASP A 19 4.58 1.34 -7.47
C ASP A 19 4.48 0.47 -6.21
N VAL A 20 3.52 -0.46 -6.16
CA VAL A 20 3.36 -1.44 -5.05
C VAL A 20 4.19 -2.72 -5.21
N GLY A 21 5.15 -2.78 -6.13
CA GLY A 21 6.07 -3.91 -6.24
C GLY A 21 5.45 -5.19 -6.81
N LEU A 22 4.42 -5.10 -7.65
CA LEU A 22 3.75 -6.25 -8.26
C LEU A 22 4.16 -6.49 -9.73
N GLU A 23 5.32 -5.98 -10.17
CA GLU A 23 5.80 -6.12 -11.55
C GLU A 23 6.03 -7.57 -12.00
N TYR A 24 6.21 -8.49 -11.06
CA TYR A 24 6.41 -9.91 -11.33
C TYR A 24 5.10 -10.67 -11.59
N LEU A 25 3.94 -10.03 -11.35
CA LEU A 25 2.64 -10.60 -11.63
C LEU A 25 2.24 -10.44 -13.08
N SER A 26 1.60 -11.47 -13.63
CA SER A 26 0.92 -11.36 -14.90
C SER A 26 -0.54 -10.93 -14.71
N LEU A 27 -1.07 -10.12 -15.63
CA LEU A 27 -2.49 -9.71 -15.60
C LEU A 27 -3.47 -10.88 -15.73
N HIS A 28 -3.01 -12.05 -16.21
CA HIS A 28 -3.82 -13.26 -16.34
C HIS A 28 -3.81 -14.13 -15.08
N ARG A 29 -3.02 -13.79 -14.05
CA ARG A 29 -2.94 -14.58 -12.82
C ARG A 29 -4.30 -14.61 -12.13
N ALA A 30 -4.77 -15.81 -11.78
CA ALA A 30 -6.04 -15.98 -11.11
C ALA A 30 -5.99 -15.39 -9.69
N ALA A 31 -7.01 -14.60 -9.31
CA ALA A 31 -7.05 -13.92 -8.02
C ALA A 31 -7.01 -14.88 -6.81
N SER A 32 -7.51 -16.11 -6.97
CA SER A 32 -7.47 -17.17 -5.96
C SER A 32 -6.06 -17.69 -5.65
N THR A 33 -5.07 -17.38 -6.49
CA THR A 33 -3.67 -17.82 -6.33
C THR A 33 -2.79 -16.76 -5.70
N LEU A 34 -3.34 -15.59 -5.37
CA LEU A 34 -2.61 -14.50 -4.76
C LEU A 34 -2.37 -14.78 -3.27
N SER A 35 -1.19 -14.43 -2.78
CA SER A 35 -0.94 -14.37 -1.33
C SER A 35 -1.76 -13.24 -0.69
N GLY A 36 -1.91 -13.26 0.63
CA GLY A 36 -2.56 -12.18 1.38
C GLY A 36 -1.92 -10.82 1.10
N GLY A 37 -0.58 -10.74 1.15
CA GLY A 37 0.17 -9.52 0.84
C GLY A 37 0.02 -9.06 -0.62
N GLU A 38 -0.03 -9.99 -1.58
CA GLU A 38 -0.32 -9.65 -2.98
C GLU A 38 -1.71 -9.04 -3.13
N ALA A 39 -2.73 -9.63 -2.52
CA ALA A 39 -4.09 -9.11 -2.55
C ALA A 39 -4.21 -7.74 -1.87
N GLN A 40 -3.52 -7.53 -0.76
CA GLN A 40 -3.46 -6.25 -0.06
C GLN A 40 -2.82 -5.16 -0.92
N ARG A 41 -1.70 -5.46 -1.57
CA ARG A 41 -1.02 -4.49 -2.47
C ARG A 41 -1.83 -4.15 -3.72
N ILE A 42 -2.54 -5.13 -4.29
CA ILE A 42 -3.50 -4.85 -5.38
C ILE A 42 -4.61 -3.90 -4.92
N ARG A 43 -5.12 -4.09 -3.70
CA ARG A 43 -6.11 -3.17 -3.12
C ARG A 43 -5.52 -1.77 -2.94
N LEU A 44 -4.30 -1.65 -2.40
CA LEU A 44 -3.62 -0.36 -2.24
C LEU A 44 -3.44 0.37 -3.58
N ALA A 45 -2.93 -0.31 -4.61
CA ALA A 45 -2.81 0.25 -5.95
C ALA A 45 -4.14 0.76 -6.51
N SER A 46 -5.23 0.01 -6.26
CA SER A 46 -6.58 0.41 -6.67
C SER A 46 -7.09 1.65 -5.93
N GLN A 47 -6.75 1.79 -4.64
CA GLN A 47 -7.13 2.97 -3.85
C GLN A 47 -6.40 4.23 -4.32
N ILE A 48 -5.12 4.14 -4.66
CA ILE A 48 -4.36 5.26 -5.21
C ILE A 48 -4.93 5.69 -6.55
N GLY A 49 -5.25 4.72 -7.41
CA GLY A 49 -5.87 4.99 -8.70
C GLY A 49 -7.29 5.57 -8.62
N SER A 50 -7.98 5.42 -7.50
CA SER A 50 -9.30 6.03 -7.30
C SER A 50 -9.24 7.55 -7.12
N GLY A 51 -8.08 8.09 -6.72
CA GLY A 51 -7.89 9.52 -6.51
C GLY A 51 -8.80 10.11 -5.43
N LEU A 52 -9.28 9.29 -4.50
CA LEU A 52 -10.07 9.76 -3.36
C LEU A 52 -9.22 10.63 -2.44
N VAL A 53 -9.87 11.65 -1.87
CA VAL A 53 -9.27 12.65 -0.97
C VAL A 53 -10.15 12.76 0.28
N GLY A 54 -9.55 13.04 1.43
CA GLY A 54 -10.27 13.17 2.70
C GLY A 54 -10.72 11.84 3.30
N VAL A 55 -10.10 10.73 2.89
CA VAL A 55 -10.39 9.39 3.40
C VAL A 55 -9.35 9.00 4.45
N LEU A 56 -9.78 8.24 5.47
CA LEU A 56 -8.88 7.56 6.40
C LEU A 56 -8.65 6.12 5.90
N TYR A 57 -7.41 5.82 5.57
CA TYR A 57 -6.97 4.46 5.26
C TYR A 57 -6.33 3.83 6.49
N VAL A 58 -6.82 2.66 6.88
CA VAL A 58 -6.26 1.86 7.97
C VAL A 58 -5.66 0.59 7.37
N LEU A 59 -4.37 0.38 7.56
CA LEU A 59 -3.63 -0.77 7.06
C LEU A 59 -3.06 -1.58 8.22
N ASP A 60 -3.18 -2.89 8.09
CA ASP A 60 -2.69 -3.88 9.06
C ASP A 60 -1.47 -4.59 8.45
N GLU A 61 -0.31 -4.41 9.07
CA GLU A 61 1.00 -4.97 8.69
C GLU A 61 1.27 -5.05 7.17
N PRO A 62 1.21 -3.93 6.42
CA PRO A 62 1.37 -3.97 4.96
C PRO A 62 2.76 -4.42 4.49
N SER A 63 3.78 -4.39 5.35
CA SER A 63 5.12 -4.91 5.06
C SER A 63 5.21 -6.45 5.09
N ILE A 64 4.19 -7.15 5.59
CA ILE A 64 4.27 -8.59 5.81
C ILE A 64 4.58 -9.36 4.52
N GLY A 65 5.64 -10.17 4.57
CA GLY A 65 6.10 -10.97 3.44
C GLY A 65 6.70 -10.17 2.29
N LEU A 66 7.04 -8.89 2.49
CA LEU A 66 7.85 -8.12 1.55
C LEU A 66 9.34 -8.30 1.82
N HIS A 67 10.11 -8.29 0.74
CA HIS A 67 11.55 -8.13 0.82
C HIS A 67 11.88 -6.67 1.17
N GLN A 68 12.93 -6.41 1.94
CA GLN A 68 13.34 -5.05 2.38
C GLN A 68 13.38 -4.03 1.23
N ARG A 69 13.90 -4.44 0.06
CA ARG A 69 13.94 -3.60 -1.15
C ARG A 69 12.55 -3.08 -1.57
N ASP A 70 11.52 -3.89 -1.44
CA ASP A 70 10.16 -3.56 -1.88
C ASP A 70 9.39 -2.82 -0.77
N ASN A 71 9.84 -2.92 0.50
CA ASN A 71 9.32 -2.15 1.62
C ASN A 71 9.44 -0.64 1.40
N LYS A 72 10.60 -0.19 0.90
CA LYS A 72 10.80 1.22 0.56
C LYS A 72 9.76 1.75 -0.45
N ARG A 73 9.41 0.94 -1.46
CA ARG A 73 8.40 1.33 -2.46
C ARG A 73 7.00 1.39 -1.86
N LEU A 74 6.69 0.46 -0.96
CA LEU A 74 5.46 0.50 -0.18
C LEU A 74 5.37 1.79 0.65
N ILE A 75 6.45 2.16 1.36
CA ILE A 75 6.52 3.41 2.11
C ILE A 75 6.25 4.63 1.22
N GLU A 76 6.97 4.75 0.09
CA GLU A 76 6.77 5.85 -0.87
C GLU A 76 5.32 5.91 -1.38
N THR A 77 4.70 4.75 -1.55
CA THR A 77 3.30 4.61 -1.94
C THR A 77 2.33 5.12 -0.87
N LEU A 78 2.59 4.82 0.41
CA LEU A 78 1.79 5.29 1.55
C LEU A 78 1.92 6.80 1.74
N GLU A 79 3.13 7.33 1.61
CA GLU A 79 3.40 8.78 1.63
C GLU A 79 2.63 9.49 0.51
N ARG A 80 2.64 8.94 -0.71
CA ARG A 80 1.86 9.50 -1.82
C ARG A 80 0.36 9.49 -1.53
N LEU A 81 -0.15 8.44 -0.90
CA LEU A 81 -1.56 8.35 -0.54
C LEU A 81 -1.95 9.43 0.47
N ARG A 82 -1.09 9.68 1.47
CA ARG A 82 -1.19 10.81 2.41
C ARG A 82 -1.17 12.14 1.68
N ASP A 83 -0.19 12.37 0.81
CA ASP A 83 0.05 13.65 0.12
C ASP A 83 -1.06 14.06 -0.85
N ILE A 84 -1.85 13.09 -1.33
CA ILE A 84 -3.08 13.34 -2.10
C ILE A 84 -4.17 14.01 -1.23
N GLY A 85 -4.01 14.02 0.09
CA GLY A 85 -4.92 14.64 1.06
C GLY A 85 -5.73 13.63 1.86
N ASN A 86 -5.16 12.45 2.11
CA ASN A 86 -5.77 11.42 2.94
C ASN A 86 -5.02 11.28 4.27
N SER A 87 -5.66 10.63 5.24
CA SER A 87 -4.99 10.17 6.45
C SER A 87 -4.66 8.69 6.32
N VAL A 88 -3.45 8.30 6.69
CA VAL A 88 -2.98 6.91 6.64
C VAL A 88 -2.60 6.48 8.05
N LEU A 89 -3.31 5.50 8.58
CA LEU A 89 -2.99 4.83 9.83
C LEU A 89 -2.46 3.44 9.49
N VAL A 90 -1.28 3.11 10.00
CA VAL A 90 -0.63 1.83 9.75
C VAL A 90 -0.31 1.18 11.08
N VAL A 91 -0.74 -0.07 11.24
CA VAL A 91 -0.24 -0.95 12.30
C VAL A 91 1.00 -1.64 11.74
N GLU A 92 2.16 -1.40 12.35
CA GLU A 92 3.43 -1.93 11.88
C GLU A 92 4.41 -2.17 13.02
N HIS A 93 5.39 -3.01 12.70
CA HIS A 93 6.53 -3.37 13.53
C HIS A 93 7.86 -3.22 12.77
N ASP A 94 7.82 -2.89 11.48
CA ASP A 94 9.00 -2.64 10.65
C ASP A 94 9.70 -1.31 11.02
N GLU A 95 11.01 -1.38 11.29
CA GLU A 95 11.81 -0.23 11.72
C GLU A 95 11.86 0.89 10.68
N GLU A 96 11.95 0.56 9.39
CA GLU A 96 12.01 1.57 8.32
C GLU A 96 10.71 2.37 8.26
N THR A 97 9.56 1.69 8.34
CA THR A 97 8.24 2.31 8.34
C THR A 97 8.03 3.18 9.57
N ILE A 98 8.45 2.72 10.74
CA ILE A 98 8.39 3.50 11.99
C ILE A 98 9.27 4.75 11.88
N CYS A 99 10.47 4.64 11.31
CA CYS A 99 11.42 5.76 11.21
C CYS A 99 10.92 6.91 10.31
N VAL A 100 10.08 6.63 9.31
CA VAL A 100 9.56 7.65 8.39
C VAL A 100 8.17 8.18 8.78
N ALA A 101 7.54 7.60 9.81
CA ALA A 101 6.19 7.97 10.20
C ALA A 101 6.12 9.43 10.67
N ASP A 102 5.11 10.18 10.17
CA ASP A 102 4.86 11.56 10.60
C ASP A 102 4.49 11.63 12.10
N HIS A 103 3.78 10.62 12.57
CA HIS A 103 3.33 10.46 13.95
C HIS A 103 3.40 8.99 14.34
N ILE A 104 3.93 8.71 15.53
CA ILE A 104 4.03 7.37 16.10
C ILE A 104 3.17 7.32 17.35
N VAL A 105 2.32 6.31 17.44
CA VAL A 105 1.57 5.97 18.65
C VAL A 105 2.05 4.58 19.08
N ASP A 106 2.75 4.55 20.21
CA ASP A 106 3.19 3.29 20.81
C ASP A 106 2.09 2.79 21.76
N ILE A 107 1.66 1.54 21.57
CA ILE A 107 0.55 0.94 22.32
C ILE A 107 1.11 -0.13 23.28
N GLY A 108 1.07 0.20 24.57
CA GLY A 108 1.26 -0.75 25.68
C GLY A 108 2.72 -1.11 26.00
N PRO A 109 2.93 -1.90 27.08
CA PRO A 109 4.17 -2.63 27.33
C PRO A 109 4.06 -4.18 27.17
N GLY A 110 2.88 -4.76 26.86
CA GLY A 110 2.66 -6.21 26.71
C GLY A 110 1.26 -6.59 26.17
N ALA A 111 0.94 -7.90 26.07
CA ALA A 111 -0.34 -8.49 25.59
C ALA A 111 -1.30 -8.96 26.73
N GLY A 112 -2.64 -8.91 26.58
CA GLY A 112 -3.71 -9.13 27.59
C GLY A 112 -4.37 -7.90 28.26
N GLU A 113 -5.06 -8.07 29.41
CA GLU A 113 -5.77 -6.99 30.15
C GLU A 113 -4.89 -5.78 30.55
N HIS A 114 -3.58 -5.81 30.28
CA HIS A 114 -2.62 -4.72 30.42
C HIS A 114 -1.87 -4.35 29.10
N GLY A 115 -2.48 -4.59 27.94
CA GLY A 115 -2.08 -4.18 26.57
C GLY A 115 -2.37 -5.32 25.59
N GLU A 116 -2.88 -5.11 24.37
CA GLU A 116 -3.36 -6.12 23.36
C GLU A 116 -4.34 -7.21 23.85
#